data_AF-G5J9U3-F1
#
_entry.id   AF-G5J9U3-F1
#
_cell.length_a   1.000
_cell.length_b   1.000
_cell.length_c   1.000
_cell.angle_alpha   90.00
_cell.angle_beta   90.00
_cell.angle_gamma   90.00
#
_symmetry.space_group_name_H-M   'P 1'
#
loop_
_entity.id
_entity.type
_entity.pdbx_description
1 polymer ?
#
loop_
_entity_poly.entity_id
_entity_poly.type
_entity_poly.pdbx_seq_one_letter_code
_entity_poly.pdbx_strand_id
1 'polypeptide(L)' 'MTWRVFGGEMADILLIALKQRCYKDGLGTDKETLITQFKLHLHRGIGYLAGDINIKKVEKLIELTTK' A
#
# COMPACT_ATOMS: atom_id res chain seq x y z
N MET A 1 15.60 7.95 5.63
CA MET A 1 14.40 8.01 6.49
C MET A 1 14.34 6.74 7.33
N THR A 2 14.25 6.85 8.65
CA THR A 2 14.11 5.68 9.53
C THR A 2 12.63 5.28 9.63
N TRP A 3 12.35 4.05 10.06
CA TRP A 3 10.97 3.60 10.28
C TRP A 3 10.23 4.45 11.32
N ARG A 4 10.93 4.89 12.38
CA ARG A 4 10.37 5.79 13.40
C ARG A 4 10.01 7.17 12.81
N VAL A 5 10.81 7.71 11.88
CA VAL A 5 10.49 8.98 11.20
C VAL A 5 9.27 8.81 10.29
N PHE A 6 9.12 7.66 9.62
CA PHE A 6 7.96 7.41 8.77
C PHE A 6 6.67 7.20 9.57
N GLY A 7 6.70 6.28 10.54
CA GLY A 7 5.50 5.84 11.26
C GLY A 7 5.20 6.61 12.54
N GLY A 8 6.13 7.42 13.04
CA GLY A 8 5.96 8.17 14.29
C GLY A 8 5.59 7.26 15.47
N GLU A 9 4.54 7.65 16.19
CA GLU A 9 3.95 6.86 17.28
C GLU A 9 3.29 5.58 16.78
N MET A 10 2.83 5.55 15.52
CA MET A 10 2.19 4.40 14.90
C MET A 10 3.19 3.40 14.28
N ALA A 11 4.50 3.66 14.35
CA ALA A 11 5.50 2.83 13.68
C ALA A 11 5.39 1.35 14.06
N ASP A 12 5.21 1.06 15.35
CA ASP A 12 5.17 -0.32 15.84
C ASP A 12 3.87 -1.03 15.44
N ILE A 13 2.71 -0.35 15.51
CA ILE A 13 1.43 -0.92 15.09
C ILE A 13 1.36 -1.16 13.58
N LEU A 14 1.94 -0.25 12.77
CA LEU A 14 2.04 -0.42 11.32
C LEU A 14 2.92 -1.62 10.95
N LEU A 15 4.01 -1.84 11.68
CA LEU A 15 4.88 -3.01 11.47
C LEU A 15 4.16 -4.32 11.85
N ILE A 16 3.40 -4.33 12.94
CA ILE A 16 2.58 -5.48 13.35
C ILE A 16 1.52 -5.79 12.29
N ALA A 17 0.80 -4.77 11.82
CA ALA A 17 -0.22 -4.93 10.78
C ALA A 17 0.39 -5.49 9.47
N LEU A 18 1.57 -4.99 9.08
CA LEU A 18 2.30 -5.48 7.91
C LEU A 18 2.70 -6.95 8.05
N LYS A 19 3.26 -7.35 9.21
CA LYS A 19 3.61 -8.74 9.49
C LYS A 19 2.39 -9.65 9.46
N GLN A 20 1.28 -9.22 10.07
CA GLN A 20 0.02 -9.97 10.06
C GLN A 20 -0.53 -10.13 8.65
N ARG A 21 -0.39 -9.10 7.81
CA ARG A 21 -0.77 -9.17 6.40
C ARG A 21 0.08 -10.16 5.62
N CYS A 22 1.41 -10.14 5.81
CA CYS A 22 2.30 -11.13 5.20
C CYS A 22 1.93 -12.55 5.62
N TYR A 23 1.71 -12.79 6.91
CA TYR A 23 1.30 -14.10 7.42
C TYR A 23 0.01 -14.61 6.77
N LYS A 24 -1.01 -13.74 6.67
CA LYS A 24 -2.28 -14.07 6.00
C LYS A 24 -2.09 -14.43 4.52
N ASP A 25 -1.07 -13.89 3.88
CA ASP A 25 -0.77 -14.09 2.46
C ASP A 25 0.21 -15.24 2.23
N GLY A 26 0.61 -15.97 3.28
CA GLY A 26 1.61 -17.04 3.18
C GLY A 26 3.02 -16.54 2.87
N LEU A 27 3.32 -15.28 3.17
CA LEU A 27 4.63 -14.66 2.98
C LEU A 27 5.46 -14.69 4.27
N GLY A 28 6.79 -14.63 4.11
CA GLY A 28 7.72 -14.47 5.22
C GLY A 28 7.62 -13.09 5.89
N THR A 29 8.27 -12.97 7.06
CA THR A 29 8.40 -11.70 7.79
C THR A 29 9.86 -11.27 7.95
N ASP A 30 10.74 -11.77 7.08
CA ASP A 30 12.10 -11.25 6.98
C ASP A 30 12.08 -9.80 6.45
N LYS A 31 13.20 -9.10 6.67
CA LYS A 31 13.30 -7.67 6.38
C LYS A 31 13.04 -7.34 4.91
N GLU A 32 13.54 -8.14 3.97
CA GLU A 32 13.41 -7.87 2.53
C GLU A 32 11.97 -8.07 2.06
N THR A 33 11.31 -9.13 2.54
CA THR A 33 9.88 -9.35 2.30
C THR A 33 9.04 -8.20 2.85
N LEU A 34 9.29 -7.76 4.08
CA LEU A 34 8.55 -6.65 4.68
C LEU A 34 8.76 -5.32 3.93
N ILE A 35 9.99 -5.01 3.50
CA ILE A 35 10.26 -3.80 2.70
C ILE A 35 9.48 -3.83 1.39
N THR A 36 9.49 -4.99 0.72
CA THR A 36 8.78 -5.17 -0.56
C THR A 36 7.27 -4.99 -0.38
N GLN A 37 6.69 -5.67 0.61
CA GLN A 37 5.25 -5.58 0.87
C GLN A 37 4.83 -4.20 1.33
N PHE A 38 5.63 -3.55 2.20
CA PHE A 38 5.37 -2.18 2.64
C PHE A 38 5.28 -1.22 1.45
N LYS A 39 6.23 -1.26 0.52
CA LYS A 39 6.21 -0.41 -0.68
C LYS A 39 4.95 -0.65 -1.52
N LEU A 40 4.56 -1.91 -1.75
CA LEU A 40 3.34 -2.22 -2.50
C LEU A 40 2.10 -1.65 -1.82
N HIS A 41 1.98 -1.77 -0.49
CA HIS A 41 0.87 -1.20 0.26
C HIS A 41 0.87 0.33 0.22
N LEU A 42 2.05 0.96 0.35
CA LEU A 42 2.18 2.41 0.29
C LEU A 42 1.78 2.96 -1.07
N HIS A 43 2.24 2.35 -2.16
CA HIS A 43 1.85 2.74 -3.52
C HIS A 43 0.34 2.63 -3.76
N ARG A 44 -0.29 1.54 -3.29
CA ARG A 44 -1.76 1.38 -3.37
C ARG A 44 -2.48 2.45 -2.54
N GLY A 45 -2.01 2.72 -1.32
CA GLY A 45 -2.58 3.76 -0.45
C GLY A 45 -2.52 5.16 -1.08
N ILE A 46 -1.39 5.52 -1.67
CA ILE A 46 -1.24 6.77 -2.44
C ILE A 46 -2.21 6.80 -3.62
N GLY A 47 -2.32 5.69 -4.36
CA GLY A 47 -3.29 5.57 -5.46
C GLY A 47 -4.73 5.76 -5.02
N TYR A 48 -5.13 5.29 -3.83
CA TYR A 48 -6.47 5.53 -3.28
C TYR A 48 -6.72 6.98 -2.89
N LEU A 49 -5.69 7.70 -2.43
CA LEU A 49 -5.82 9.09 -1.99
C LEU A 49 -5.73 10.09 -3.15
N ALA A 50 -4.87 9.81 -4.11
CA ALA A 50 -4.59 10.71 -5.25
C ALA A 50 -5.39 10.36 -6.51
N GLY A 51 -5.96 9.16 -6.59
CA GLY A 51 -6.76 8.72 -7.74
C GLY A 51 -8.16 9.34 -7.74
N ASP A 52 -8.73 9.53 -8.93
CA ASP A 52 -10.13 9.92 -9.07
C ASP A 52 -11.03 8.77 -8.60
N ILE A 53 -11.69 8.99 -7.45
CA ILE A 53 -12.59 8.02 -6.81
C ILE A 53 -13.76 7.61 -7.70
N ASN A 54 -14.07 8.38 -8.76
CA ASN A 54 -15.14 8.07 -9.71
C ASN A 54 -14.70 7.07 -10.79
N ILE A 55 -13.39 6.88 -10.98
CA ILE A 55 -12.81 5.94 -11.94
C ILE A 55 -12.51 4.63 -11.22
N LYS A 56 -13.55 3.82 -11.05
CA LYS A 56 -13.46 2.51 -10.35
C LYS A 56 -13.28 1.32 -11.27
N LYS A 57 -13.31 1.54 -12.59
CA LYS A 57 -13.20 0.49 -13.61
C LYS A 57 -12.42 0.97 -14.81
N VAL A 58 -11.78 0.04 -15.52
CA VAL A 58 -10.93 0.32 -16.69
C VAL A 58 -11.74 0.93 -17.83
N GLU A 59 -13.01 0.53 -18.00
CA GLU A 59 -13.89 1.08 -19.04
C GLU A 59 -14.06 2.60 -18.87
N LYS A 60 -14.09 3.08 -17.62
CA LYS A 60 -14.23 4.51 -17.33
C LYS A 60 -13.02 5.33 -17.77
N LEU A 61 -11.83 4.71 -17.88
CA LEU A 61 -10.64 5.36 -18.44
C LEU A 61 -10.76 5.55 -19.96
N ILE A 62 -11.34 4.57 -20.66
CA ILE A 62 -11.53 4.62 -22.13
C ILE A 62 -12.56 5.71 -22.48
N GLU A 63 -13.61 5.85 -21.69
CA GLU A 63 -14.62 6.91 -21.87
C GLU A 63 -14.04 8.34 -21.78
N LEU A 64 -12.92 8.54 -21.06
CA LEU A 64 -12.29 9.86 -20.95
C LEU A 64 -11.59 10.31 -22.23
N THR A 65 -11.20 9.37 -23.11
CA THR A 65 -10.44 9.67 -24.32
C THR A 65 -11.28 9.60 -25.59
N THR A 66 -12.54 9.15 -25.50
CA THR A 66 -13.44 8.95 -26.65
C THR A 66 -14.45 10.10 -26.81
N LYS A 67 -14.11 11.30 -26.33
CA LYS A 67 -14.86 12.54 -26.55
C LYS A 67 -14.17 13.45 -27.55
#